data_AF-A0AAV3IF99-F1
#
_entry.id   AF-A0AAV3IF99-F1
#
_cell.length_a   1.000
_cell.length_b   1.000
_cell.length_c   1.000
_cell.angle_alpha   90.00
_cell.angle_beta   90.00
_cell.angle_gamma   90.00
#
_symmetry.space_group_name_H-M   'P 1'
#
loop_
_entity.id
_entity.type
_entity.pdbx_description
1 polymer ?
#
loop_
_entity_poly.entity_id
_entity_poly.type
_entity_poly.pdbx_seq_one_letter_code
_entity_poly.pdbx_strand_id
1 'polypeptide(L)'
;MKNFYTKTLVYLLSLESREEQEEFIDLATNRQFQKNPIESEIDYMNMYLEEMEYQQERIAMAHQIQRAEWKMEQEAKKKGIIPQMREEYHSHRNPHLISKIAPEIWGFLSLENSQDRLDAYAFLIMDRWAHYFPQTMKTKDRRTITSLIKAVIEQTKMETEALDRMGAQIKRAQGVSDLELLQEAQINQYYYLLKADYILQDSAHQMDLETLKKTGIKREDFYQI
;
A
#
# COMPACT_ATOMS: atom_id res chain seq x y z
N MET A 1 -24.87 -8.10 -26.82
CA MET A 1 -24.45 -9.00 -27.93
C MET A 1 -24.51 -8.35 -29.33
N LYS A 2 -25.55 -7.59 -29.73
CA LYS A 2 -25.60 -6.96 -31.07
C LYS A 2 -24.50 -5.92 -31.37
N ASN A 3 -23.94 -5.26 -30.35
CA ASN A 3 -22.89 -4.23 -30.50
C ASN A 3 -21.47 -4.79 -30.70
N PHE A 4 -21.23 -6.09 -30.44
CA PHE A 4 -19.90 -6.69 -30.63
C PHE A 4 -19.65 -6.99 -32.10
N TYR A 5 -20.66 -7.53 -32.81
CA TYR A 5 -20.55 -7.88 -34.22
C TYR A 5 -20.41 -6.66 -35.15
N THR A 6 -20.92 -5.49 -34.80
CA THR A 6 -20.95 -4.34 -35.74
C THR A 6 -19.65 -3.56 -35.81
N LYS A 7 -18.84 -3.53 -34.73
CA LYS A 7 -17.55 -2.82 -34.73
C LYS A 7 -16.38 -3.70 -35.16
N THR A 8 -16.42 -4.99 -34.82
CA THR A 8 -15.35 -5.94 -35.15
C THR A 8 -15.30 -6.26 -36.66
N LEU A 9 -16.45 -6.26 -37.35
CA LEU A 9 -16.51 -6.48 -38.80
C LEU A 9 -15.89 -5.33 -39.60
N VAL A 10 -16.06 -4.08 -39.14
CA VAL A 10 -15.51 -2.88 -39.79
C VAL A 10 -13.98 -2.87 -39.66
N TYR A 11 -13.45 -3.31 -38.52
CA TYR A 11 -12.01 -3.44 -38.32
C TYR A 11 -11.41 -4.57 -39.17
N LEU A 12 -12.05 -5.74 -39.21
CA LEU A 12 -11.62 -6.88 -40.06
C LEU A 12 -11.55 -6.54 -41.55
N LEU A 13 -12.53 -5.79 -42.07
CA LEU A 13 -12.55 -5.35 -43.47
C LEU A 13 -11.54 -4.22 -43.77
N SER A 14 -10.94 -3.61 -42.74
CA SER A 14 -9.91 -2.57 -42.90
C SER A 14 -8.48 -3.12 -42.91
N LEU A 15 -8.29 -4.41 -42.63
CA LEU A 15 -6.98 -5.07 -42.67
C LEU A 15 -6.62 -5.42 -44.11
N GLU A 16 -5.38 -5.13 -44.52
CA GLU A 16 -4.96 -5.09 -45.92
C GLU A 16 -4.66 -6.47 -46.50
N SER A 17 -4.43 -7.48 -45.65
CA SER A 17 -4.08 -8.83 -46.08
C SER A 17 -4.95 -9.90 -45.43
N ARG A 18 -5.09 -11.04 -46.13
CA ARG A 18 -5.85 -12.19 -45.63
C ARG A 18 -5.18 -12.87 -44.43
N GLU A 19 -3.85 -12.79 -44.33
CA GLU A 19 -3.07 -13.32 -43.20
C GLU A 19 -3.33 -12.52 -41.92
N GLU A 20 -3.37 -11.18 -41.98
CA GLU A 20 -3.71 -10.34 -40.83
C GLU A 20 -5.16 -10.53 -40.37
N GLN A 21 -6.07 -10.78 -41.31
CA GLN A 21 -7.46 -11.10 -41.00
C GLN A 21 -7.59 -12.47 -40.31
N GLU A 22 -6.84 -13.47 -40.75
CA GLU A 22 -6.83 -14.81 -40.13
C GLU A 22 -6.17 -14.78 -38.74
N GLU A 23 -5.07 -14.06 -38.55
CA GLU A 23 -4.41 -13.90 -37.24
C GLU A 23 -5.30 -13.16 -36.23
N PHE A 24 -6.01 -12.11 -36.68
CA PHE A 24 -6.97 -11.41 -35.84
C PHE A 24 -8.16 -12.30 -35.47
N ILE A 25 -8.67 -13.12 -36.41
CA ILE A 25 -9.72 -14.09 -36.11
C ILE A 25 -9.21 -15.15 -35.13
N ASP A 26 -7.98 -15.65 -35.28
CA ASP A 26 -7.40 -16.65 -34.39
C ASP A 26 -7.17 -16.11 -32.97
N LEU A 27 -6.77 -14.84 -32.84
CA LEU A 27 -6.67 -14.13 -31.55
C LEU A 27 -8.05 -13.82 -30.95
N ALA A 28 -8.99 -13.32 -31.75
CA ALA A 28 -10.33 -12.93 -31.29
C ALA A 28 -11.21 -14.15 -30.95
N THR A 29 -10.94 -15.31 -31.55
CA THR A 29 -11.66 -16.57 -31.30
C THR A 29 -10.86 -17.57 -30.46
N ASN A 30 -9.65 -17.20 -30.00
CA ASN A 30 -8.74 -18.05 -29.22
C ASN A 30 -8.46 -19.43 -29.86
N ARG A 31 -8.44 -19.50 -31.21
CA ARG A 31 -8.22 -20.78 -31.92
C ARG A 31 -6.83 -21.37 -31.71
N GLN A 32 -5.82 -20.57 -31.39
CA GLN A 32 -4.48 -21.05 -31.05
C GLN A 32 -4.43 -21.85 -29.73
N PHE A 33 -5.49 -21.83 -28.91
CA PHE A 33 -5.58 -22.62 -27.67
C PHE A 33 -6.31 -23.96 -27.84
N GLN A 34 -6.65 -24.40 -29.07
CA GLN A 34 -7.19 -25.73 -29.31
C GLN A 34 -6.10 -26.83 -29.24
N LYS A 35 -5.46 -26.96 -28.08
CA LYS A 35 -5.04 -28.28 -27.58
C LYS A 35 -6.25 -28.94 -26.91
N ASN A 36 -6.24 -30.28 -26.83
CA ASN A 36 -7.36 -31.14 -26.42
C ASN A 36 -8.37 -30.46 -25.47
N PRO A 37 -9.67 -30.35 -25.84
CA PRO A 37 -10.66 -29.56 -25.10
C PRO A 37 -10.91 -30.01 -23.65
N ILE A 38 -10.48 -31.22 -23.28
CA ILE A 38 -10.63 -31.76 -21.92
C ILE A 38 -9.49 -31.26 -21.00
N GLU A 39 -8.26 -31.10 -21.52
CA GLU A 39 -7.11 -30.71 -20.69
C GLU A 39 -7.16 -29.22 -20.31
N SER A 40 -7.60 -28.35 -21.22
CA SER A 40 -7.75 -26.90 -20.93
C SER A 40 -8.89 -26.60 -19.95
N GLU A 41 -9.95 -27.42 -19.95
CA GLU A 41 -11.07 -27.30 -19.00
C GLU A 41 -10.66 -27.81 -17.61
N ILE A 42 -9.84 -28.87 -17.55
CA ILE A 42 -9.23 -29.35 -16.30
C ILE A 42 -8.26 -28.31 -15.72
N ASP A 43 -7.38 -27.70 -16.53
CA ASP A 43 -6.45 -26.68 -16.05
C ASP A 43 -7.17 -25.41 -15.55
N TYR A 44 -8.23 -24.97 -16.25
CA TYR A 44 -9.06 -23.85 -15.80
C TYR A 44 -9.85 -24.16 -14.52
N MET A 45 -10.39 -25.39 -14.41
CA MET A 45 -11.05 -25.85 -13.19
C MET A 45 -10.08 -25.97 -12.01
N ASN A 46 -8.86 -26.46 -12.24
CA ASN A 46 -7.82 -26.55 -11.22
C ASN A 46 -7.40 -25.16 -10.73
N MET A 47 -7.15 -24.21 -11.64
CA MET A 47 -6.86 -22.82 -11.27
C MET A 47 -7.99 -22.17 -10.46
N TYR A 48 -9.26 -22.44 -10.82
CA TYR A 48 -10.41 -21.91 -10.09
C TYR A 48 -10.57 -22.58 -8.71
N LEU A 49 -10.30 -23.89 -8.60
CA LEU A 49 -10.30 -24.62 -7.33
C LEU A 49 -9.17 -24.12 -6.42
N GLU A 50 -7.96 -23.93 -6.96
CA GLU A 50 -6.82 -23.35 -6.23
C GLU A 50 -7.14 -21.93 -5.72
N GLU A 51 -7.76 -21.08 -6.53
CA GLU A 51 -8.18 -19.75 -6.09
C GLU A 51 -9.27 -19.84 -5.00
N MET A 52 -10.26 -20.73 -5.14
CA MET A 52 -11.27 -20.92 -4.10
C MET A 52 -10.67 -21.45 -2.80
N GLU A 53 -9.76 -22.42 -2.87
CA GLU A 53 -9.03 -22.95 -1.71
C GLU A 53 -8.20 -21.85 -1.05
N TYR A 54 -7.47 -21.06 -1.83
CA TYR A 54 -6.71 -19.91 -1.33
C TYR A 54 -7.61 -18.88 -0.62
N GLN A 55 -8.76 -18.52 -1.20
CA GLN A 55 -9.71 -17.62 -0.54
C GLN A 55 -10.30 -18.23 0.73
N GLN A 56 -10.59 -19.53 0.72
CA GLN A 56 -11.14 -20.25 1.86
C GLN A 56 -10.13 -20.37 3.01
N GLU A 57 -8.85 -20.60 2.69
CA GLU A 57 -7.74 -20.56 3.63
C GLU A 57 -7.58 -19.17 4.26
N ARG A 58 -7.65 -18.09 3.45
CA ARG A 58 -7.61 -16.71 3.97
C ARG A 58 -8.75 -16.42 4.92
N ILE A 59 -9.97 -16.86 4.60
CA ILE A 59 -11.15 -16.70 5.46
C ILE A 59 -10.96 -17.48 6.77
N ALA A 60 -10.48 -18.72 6.69
CA ALA A 60 -10.21 -19.54 7.86
C ALA A 60 -9.16 -18.90 8.78
N MET A 61 -8.07 -18.39 8.20
CA MET A 61 -7.02 -17.69 8.93
C MET A 61 -7.53 -16.40 9.57
N ALA A 62 -8.33 -15.60 8.85
CA ALA A 62 -8.94 -14.38 9.40
C ALA A 62 -9.86 -14.70 10.59
N HIS A 63 -10.66 -15.76 10.51
CA HIS A 63 -11.48 -16.21 11.62
C HIS A 63 -10.65 -16.69 12.83
N GLN A 64 -9.52 -17.35 12.59
CA GLN A 64 -8.61 -17.75 13.67
C GLN A 64 -8.02 -16.52 14.37
N ILE A 65 -7.58 -15.51 13.61
CA ILE A 65 -7.06 -14.25 14.14
C ILE A 65 -8.14 -13.55 14.98
N GLN A 66 -9.35 -13.38 14.44
CA GLN A 66 -10.46 -12.76 15.19
C GLN A 66 -10.79 -13.49 16.49
N ARG A 67 -10.77 -14.83 16.47
CA ARG A 67 -10.99 -15.63 17.69
C ARG A 67 -9.86 -15.42 18.71
N ALA A 68 -8.61 -15.33 18.26
CA ALA A 68 -7.46 -15.07 19.13
C ALA A 68 -7.53 -13.67 19.73
N GLU A 69 -7.85 -12.65 18.92
CA GLU A 69 -8.04 -11.27 19.36
C GLU A 69 -9.18 -11.14 20.36
N TRP A 70 -10.33 -11.78 20.09
CA TRP A 70 -11.44 -11.78 21.03
C TRP A 70 -11.06 -12.41 22.37
N LYS A 71 -10.31 -13.52 22.39
CA LYS A 71 -9.81 -14.12 23.63
C LYS A 71 -8.89 -13.18 24.39
N MET A 72 -7.95 -12.53 23.72
CA MET A 72 -7.05 -11.55 24.32
C MET A 72 -7.83 -10.38 24.94
N GLU A 73 -8.84 -9.88 24.24
CA GLU A 73 -9.71 -8.82 24.74
C GLU A 73 -10.45 -9.24 26.02
N GLN A 74 -11.03 -10.44 26.05
CA GLN A 74 -11.71 -10.95 27.24
C GLN A 74 -10.76 -11.12 28.42
N GLU A 75 -9.53 -11.59 28.18
CA GLU A 75 -8.51 -11.69 29.23
C GLU A 75 -8.06 -10.33 29.76
N ALA A 76 -7.90 -9.33 28.89
CA ALA A 76 -7.60 -7.96 29.29
C ALA A 76 -8.72 -7.36 30.14
N LYS A 77 -9.98 -7.54 29.70
CA LYS A 77 -11.17 -7.09 30.46
C LYS A 77 -11.25 -7.72 31.84
N LYS A 78 -10.93 -9.01 31.99
CA LYS A 78 -10.83 -9.68 33.30
C LYS A 78 -9.77 -9.06 34.22
N LYS A 79 -8.70 -8.50 33.64
CA LYS A 79 -7.64 -7.78 34.36
C LYS A 79 -7.97 -6.29 34.57
N GLY A 80 -9.16 -5.83 34.21
CA GLY A 80 -9.58 -4.43 34.31
C GLY A 80 -8.98 -3.51 33.25
N ILE A 81 -8.38 -4.06 32.18
CA ILE A 81 -7.80 -3.30 31.09
C ILE A 81 -8.82 -3.16 29.98
N ILE A 82 -9.10 -1.92 29.57
CA ILE A 82 -9.97 -1.60 28.44
C ILE A 82 -9.06 -1.28 27.25
N PRO A 83 -9.07 -2.05 26.16
CA PRO A 83 -8.25 -1.77 24.99
C PRO A 83 -8.45 -0.34 24.51
N GLN A 84 -7.34 0.34 24.22
CA GLN A 84 -7.36 1.72 23.77
C GLN A 84 -7.05 1.76 22.27
N MET A 85 -8.03 2.22 21.48
CA MET A 85 -7.83 2.51 20.06
C MET A 85 -6.77 3.61 19.92
N ARG A 86 -6.03 3.63 18.81
CA ARG A 86 -5.15 4.77 18.52
C ARG A 86 -6.00 6.03 18.39
N GLU A 87 -5.41 7.18 18.69
CA GLU A 87 -6.08 8.44 18.43
C GLU A 87 -6.32 8.62 16.92
N GLU A 88 -7.53 9.03 16.56
CA GLU A 88 -7.79 9.49 15.20
C GLU A 88 -6.97 10.76 14.95
N TYR A 89 -6.04 10.68 14.01
CA TYR A 89 -5.34 11.85 13.55
C TYR A 89 -6.30 12.69 12.70
N HIS A 90 -6.02 13.99 12.56
CA HIS A 90 -6.77 14.83 11.63
C HIS A 90 -5.84 15.83 10.93
N SER A 91 -6.11 16.11 9.66
CA SER A 91 -5.33 17.03 8.82
C SER A 91 -5.20 18.43 9.43
N HIS A 92 -6.27 18.96 10.03
CA HIS A 92 -6.29 20.27 10.68
C HIS A 92 -5.39 20.37 11.91
N ARG A 93 -4.92 19.24 12.47
CA ARG A 93 -3.98 19.23 13.60
C ARG A 93 -2.53 19.45 13.17
N ASN A 94 -2.23 19.45 11.88
CA ASN A 94 -0.87 19.62 11.35
C ASN A 94 -0.74 20.76 10.33
N PRO A 95 -1.18 22.00 10.64
CA PRO A 95 -1.11 23.11 9.68
C PRO A 95 0.33 23.49 9.32
N HIS A 96 1.31 23.16 10.18
CA HIS A 96 2.73 23.42 9.90
C HIS A 96 3.27 22.61 8.72
N LEU A 97 2.69 21.44 8.44
CA LEU A 97 3.09 20.59 7.32
C LEU A 97 2.90 21.25 5.96
N ILE A 98 1.94 22.17 5.82
CA ILE A 98 1.68 22.94 4.59
C ILE A 98 2.98 23.60 4.06
N SER A 99 3.85 24.04 4.98
CA SER A 99 5.13 24.69 4.64
C SER A 99 6.31 23.72 4.46
N LYS A 100 6.13 22.46 4.87
CA LYS A 100 7.17 21.44 4.90
C LYS A 100 7.12 20.47 3.72
N ILE A 101 5.96 20.32 3.08
CA ILE A 101 5.75 19.35 2.00
C ILE A 101 5.27 20.06 0.72
N ALA A 102 5.44 19.40 -0.43
CA ALA A 102 4.96 19.92 -1.71
C ALA A 102 3.43 20.13 -1.68
N PRO A 103 2.90 21.23 -2.26
CA PRO A 103 1.46 21.51 -2.29
C PRO A 103 0.63 20.38 -2.89
N GLU A 104 1.17 19.64 -3.86
CA GLU A 104 0.53 18.49 -4.50
C GLU A 104 0.35 17.33 -3.52
N ILE A 105 1.34 17.08 -2.65
CA ILE A 105 1.26 16.04 -1.62
C ILE A 105 0.25 16.48 -0.54
N TRP A 106 0.31 17.74 -0.11
CA TRP A 106 -0.67 18.30 0.83
C TRP A 106 -2.10 18.21 0.29
N GLY A 107 -2.29 18.62 -0.97
CA GLY A 107 -3.57 18.55 -1.66
C GLY A 107 -4.10 17.12 -1.68
N PHE A 108 -3.26 16.16 -2.07
CA PHE A 108 -3.64 14.75 -2.10
C PHE A 108 -4.04 14.20 -0.72
N LEU A 109 -3.24 14.44 0.33
CA LEU A 109 -3.55 13.98 1.69
C LEU A 109 -4.78 14.66 2.29
N SER A 110 -5.14 15.85 1.80
CA SER A 110 -6.31 16.61 2.24
C SER A 110 -7.60 16.22 1.50
N LEU A 111 -7.53 15.36 0.48
CA LEU A 111 -8.73 14.87 -0.20
C LEU A 111 -9.45 13.87 0.72
N GLU A 112 -10.58 14.30 1.29
CA GLU A 112 -11.40 13.50 2.22
C GLU A 112 -12.09 12.27 1.57
N ASN A 113 -11.83 11.96 0.30
CA ASN A 113 -12.75 11.17 -0.54
C ASN A 113 -12.14 10.01 -1.37
N SER A 114 -10.97 9.47 -1.04
CA SER A 114 -10.55 8.20 -1.63
C SER A 114 -11.13 7.00 -0.88
N GLN A 115 -11.60 6.01 -1.64
CA GLN A 115 -12.04 4.69 -1.17
C GLN A 115 -11.01 4.04 -0.21
N ASP A 116 -9.73 4.36 -0.40
CA ASP A 116 -8.64 4.18 0.54
C ASP A 116 -8.51 5.43 1.40
N ARG A 117 -9.25 5.53 2.51
CA ARG A 117 -8.99 6.60 3.51
C ARG A 117 -7.51 6.49 3.87
N LEU A 118 -6.68 7.41 3.36
CA LEU A 118 -5.42 7.68 4.01
C LEU A 118 -5.80 8.25 5.34
N ASP A 119 -5.74 7.38 6.34
CA ASP A 119 -5.84 7.77 7.72
C ASP A 119 -4.97 9.00 7.91
N ALA A 120 -5.43 9.99 8.66
CA ALA A 120 -4.63 11.17 8.92
C ALA A 120 -3.30 10.84 9.63
N TYR A 121 -3.11 9.59 10.07
CA TYR A 121 -1.83 8.98 10.37
C TYR A 121 -0.77 9.21 9.26
N ALA A 122 -1.17 9.32 7.99
CA ALA A 122 -0.30 9.71 6.89
C ALA A 122 0.38 11.08 7.10
N PHE A 123 -0.30 12.03 7.77
CA PHE A 123 0.32 13.31 8.13
C PHE A 123 1.41 13.14 9.19
N LEU A 124 1.24 12.21 10.15
CA LEU A 124 2.28 11.88 11.12
C LEU A 124 3.53 11.33 10.42
N ILE A 125 3.34 10.39 9.48
CA ILE A 125 4.43 9.83 8.68
C ILE A 125 5.14 10.94 7.90
N MET A 126 4.39 11.83 7.26
CA MET A 126 4.96 12.94 6.49
C MET A 126 5.75 13.93 7.36
N ASP A 127 5.28 14.27 8.56
CA ASP A 127 6.01 15.20 9.45
C ASP A 127 7.31 14.57 9.94
N ARG A 128 7.26 13.28 10.28
CA ARG A 128 8.43 12.50 10.66
C ARG A 128 9.45 12.43 9.51
N TRP A 129 9.02 12.16 8.29
CA TRP A 129 9.90 12.13 7.12
C TRP A 129 10.44 13.51 6.77
N ALA A 130 9.64 14.57 6.86
CA ALA A 130 10.06 15.95 6.61
C ALA A 130 11.14 16.45 7.57
N HIS A 131 11.25 15.84 8.76
CA HIS A 131 12.32 16.16 9.71
C HIS A 131 13.71 15.82 9.14
N TYR A 132 13.87 14.64 8.55
CA TYR A 132 15.16 14.15 8.04
C TYR A 132 15.35 14.37 6.53
N PHE A 133 14.26 14.46 5.78
CA PHE A 133 14.26 14.56 4.31
C PHE A 133 13.51 15.81 3.80
N PRO A 134 13.86 17.02 4.28
CA PRO A 134 13.11 18.23 3.96
C PRO A 134 13.15 18.61 2.47
N GLN A 135 14.25 18.35 1.74
CA GLN A 135 14.32 18.65 0.31
C GLN A 135 13.46 17.67 -0.49
N THR A 136 13.51 16.39 -0.14
CA THR A 136 12.68 15.31 -0.71
C THR A 136 11.20 15.67 -0.60
N MET A 137 10.76 16.10 0.59
CA MET A 137 9.35 16.45 0.83
C MET A 137 8.90 17.69 0.05
N LYS A 138 9.84 18.57 -0.35
CA LYS A 138 9.59 19.80 -1.13
C LYS A 138 9.92 19.64 -2.61
N THR A 139 10.17 18.42 -3.08
CA THR A 139 10.49 18.18 -4.48
C THR A 139 9.36 18.66 -5.38
N LYS A 140 9.72 19.16 -6.56
CA LYS A 140 8.80 19.58 -7.63
C LYS A 140 8.69 18.53 -8.73
N ASP A 141 9.50 17.48 -8.67
CA ASP A 141 9.48 16.42 -9.66
C ASP A 141 8.21 15.57 -9.51
N ARG A 142 7.39 15.53 -10.55
CA ARG A 142 6.09 14.86 -10.51
C ARG A 142 6.19 13.35 -10.30
N ARG A 143 7.26 12.71 -10.81
CA ARG A 143 7.47 11.26 -10.64
C ARG A 143 7.81 10.95 -9.20
N THR A 144 8.67 11.76 -8.59
CA THR A 144 9.06 11.66 -7.19
C THR A 144 7.87 11.94 -6.27
N ILE A 145 7.08 12.98 -6.55
CA ILE A 145 5.82 13.27 -5.83
C ILE A 145 4.87 12.05 -5.86
N THR A 146 4.68 11.44 -7.03
CA THR A 146 3.82 10.26 -7.18
C THR A 146 4.35 9.07 -6.37
N SER A 147 5.66 8.84 -6.40
CA SER A 147 6.30 7.78 -5.61
C SER A 147 6.25 8.04 -4.11
N LEU A 148 6.39 9.30 -3.67
CA LEU A 148 6.23 9.70 -2.26
C LEU A 148 4.82 9.41 -1.77
N ILE A 149 3.80 9.78 -2.55
CA ILE A 149 2.40 9.49 -2.22
C ILE A 149 2.19 7.98 -2.04
N LYS A 150 2.67 7.17 -2.99
CA LYS A 150 2.59 5.70 -2.89
C LYS A 150 3.32 5.17 -1.66
N ALA A 151 4.52 5.67 -1.39
CA ALA A 151 5.31 5.26 -0.23
C ALA A 151 4.59 5.58 1.08
N VAL A 152 3.97 6.75 1.20
CA VAL A 152 3.18 7.15 2.39
C VAL A 152 1.97 6.24 2.58
N ILE A 153 1.25 5.89 1.51
CA ILE A 153 0.10 4.97 1.58
C ILE A 153 0.53 3.63 2.15
N GLU A 154 1.57 3.04 1.57
CA GLU A 154 2.03 1.71 1.97
C GLU A 154 2.66 1.71 3.37
N GLN A 155 3.39 2.78 3.72
CA GLN A 155 3.89 2.97 5.09
C GLN A 155 2.74 3.12 6.10
N THR A 156 1.69 3.86 5.75
CA THR A 156 0.51 4.05 6.60
C THR A 156 -0.15 2.70 6.87
N LYS A 157 -0.43 1.92 5.81
CA LYS A 157 -1.03 0.58 5.95
C LYS A 157 -0.20 -0.31 6.87
N MET A 158 1.12 -0.38 6.65
CA MET A 158 2.02 -1.22 7.44
C MET A 158 2.05 -0.81 8.92
N GLU A 159 2.15 0.49 9.23
CA GLU A 159 2.17 0.97 10.62
C GLU A 159 0.82 0.80 11.30
N THR A 160 -0.29 1.16 10.64
CA THR A 160 -1.63 1.03 11.23
C THR A 160 -2.03 -0.43 11.42
N GLU A 161 -1.64 -1.34 10.51
CA GLU A 161 -1.90 -2.77 10.69
C GLU A 161 -1.22 -3.31 11.96
N ALA A 162 -0.01 -2.85 12.29
CA ALA A 162 0.66 -3.23 13.53
C ALA A 162 0.00 -2.60 14.76
N LEU A 163 -0.37 -1.32 14.68
CA LEU A 163 -0.93 -0.53 15.79
C LEU A 163 -2.39 -0.83 16.12
N ASP A 164 -3.15 -1.35 15.15
CA ASP A 164 -4.58 -1.64 15.29
C ASP A 164 -4.84 -3.07 15.80
N ARG A 165 -3.81 -3.91 15.93
CA ARG A 165 -3.93 -5.25 16.56
C ARG A 165 -4.42 -5.14 17.99
N MET A 166 -5.24 -6.10 18.42
CA MET A 166 -5.78 -6.12 19.80
C MET A 166 -4.67 -6.05 20.87
N GLY A 167 -3.55 -6.75 20.66
CA GLY A 167 -2.41 -6.71 21.58
C GLY A 167 -1.80 -5.31 21.72
N ALA A 168 -1.72 -4.55 20.63
CA ALA A 168 -1.23 -3.17 20.63
C ALA A 168 -2.20 -2.24 21.37
N GLN A 169 -3.52 -2.39 21.17
CA GLN A 169 -4.54 -1.62 21.89
C GLN A 169 -4.52 -1.87 23.41
N ILE A 170 -4.30 -3.12 23.83
CA ILE A 170 -4.17 -3.49 25.24
C ILE A 170 -2.92 -2.84 25.84
N LYS A 171 -1.76 -2.96 25.17
CA LYS A 171 -0.50 -2.35 25.63
C LYS A 171 -0.59 -0.82 25.67
N ARG A 172 -1.27 -0.21 24.70
CA ARG A 172 -1.55 1.24 24.69
C ARG A 172 -2.32 1.66 25.93
N ALA A 173 -3.37 0.90 26.30
CA ALA A 173 -4.12 1.13 27.53
C ALA A 173 -3.28 0.97 28.81
N GLN A 174 -2.13 0.28 28.72
CA GLN A 174 -1.16 0.12 29.80
C GLN A 174 -0.04 1.19 29.77
N GLY A 175 -0.11 2.16 28.85
CA GLY A 175 0.82 3.28 28.73
C GLY A 175 1.98 3.07 27.76
N VAL A 176 2.00 1.98 26.98
CA VAL A 176 3.01 1.78 25.93
C VAL A 176 2.71 2.71 24.75
N SER A 177 3.71 3.46 24.30
CA SER A 177 3.57 4.40 23.19
C SER A 177 3.49 3.70 21.83
N ASP A 178 2.89 4.37 20.84
CA ASP A 178 2.83 3.83 19.46
C ASP A 178 4.24 3.58 18.88
N LEU A 179 5.24 4.39 19.25
CA LEU A 179 6.62 4.19 18.81
C LEU A 179 7.21 2.88 19.36
N GLU A 180 7.01 2.60 20.65
CA GLU A 180 7.47 1.35 21.26
C GLU A 180 6.73 0.14 20.66
N LEU A 181 5.44 0.27 20.38
CA LEU A 181 4.65 -0.78 19.73
C LEU A 181 5.16 -1.10 18.32
N LEU A 182 5.50 -0.07 17.53
CA LEU A 182 6.11 -0.25 16.21
C LEU A 182 7.48 -0.90 16.30
N GLN A 183 8.29 -0.54 17.30
CA GLN A 183 9.60 -1.15 17.52
C GLN A 183 9.48 -2.63 17.93
N GLU A 184 8.59 -2.96 18.86
CA GLU A 184 8.29 -4.34 19.24
C GLU A 184 7.79 -5.18 18.05
N ALA A 185 7.00 -4.56 17.17
CA ALA A 185 6.50 -5.18 15.94
C ALA A 185 7.55 -5.22 14.81
N GLN A 186 8.77 -4.74 15.07
CA GLN A 186 9.85 -4.65 14.09
C GLN A 186 9.47 -3.88 12.82
N ILE A 187 8.69 -2.81 12.98
CA ILE A 187 8.27 -1.94 11.88
C ILE A 187 9.29 -0.82 11.68
N ASN A 188 9.95 -0.85 10.53
CA ASN A 188 10.80 0.25 10.11
C ASN A 188 9.95 1.42 9.57
N GLN A 189 10.03 2.55 10.27
CA GLN A 189 9.28 3.79 10.01
C GLN A 189 9.65 4.55 8.71
N TYR A 190 10.72 4.14 8.03
CA TYR A 190 11.25 4.74 6.80
C TYR A 190 11.36 3.74 5.65
N TYR A 191 10.83 2.52 5.83
CA TYR A 191 11.01 1.41 4.88
C TYR A 191 10.61 1.80 3.45
N TYR A 192 9.39 2.31 3.25
CA TYR A 192 8.89 2.61 1.90
C TYR A 192 9.54 3.87 1.30
N LEU A 193 9.95 4.84 2.13
CA LEU A 193 10.71 5.99 1.68
C LEU A 193 12.05 5.56 1.09
N LEU A 194 12.75 4.64 1.78
CA LEU A 194 14.09 4.20 1.43
C LEU A 194 14.13 3.04 0.42
N LYS A 195 12.97 2.51 0.01
CA LYS A 195 12.87 1.42 -0.99
C LYS A 195 12.38 1.91 -2.36
N ALA A 196 11.76 3.08 -2.44
CA ALA A 196 11.18 3.56 -3.70
C ALA A 196 12.27 4.06 -4.67
N ASP A 197 12.51 3.33 -5.76
CA ASP A 197 13.58 3.60 -6.73
C ASP A 197 13.59 5.04 -7.26
N TYR A 198 12.42 5.58 -7.60
CA TYR A 198 12.32 6.95 -8.10
C TYR A 198 12.62 8.02 -7.04
N ILE A 199 12.38 7.73 -5.76
CA ILE A 199 12.77 8.64 -4.66
C ILE A 199 14.29 8.59 -4.49
N LEU A 200 14.87 7.40 -4.53
CA LEU A 200 16.33 7.23 -4.41
C LEU A 200 17.10 7.91 -5.55
N GLN A 201 16.52 7.98 -6.75
CA GLN A 201 17.14 8.64 -7.89
C GLN A 201 16.95 10.16 -7.89
N ASP A 202 16.07 10.69 -7.05
CA ASP A 202 15.78 12.13 -7.01
C ASP A 202 16.95 12.93 -6.41
N SER A 203 17.27 14.02 -7.08
CA SER A 203 18.36 14.91 -6.64
C SER A 203 18.11 15.53 -5.27
N ALA A 204 16.85 15.85 -4.93
CA ALA A 204 16.51 16.42 -3.64
C ALA A 204 16.72 15.39 -2.51
N HIS A 205 16.40 14.12 -2.78
CA HIS A 205 16.67 13.03 -1.85
C HIS A 205 18.15 12.79 -1.62
N GLN A 206 18.96 12.83 -2.68
CA GLN A 206 20.41 12.72 -2.56
C GLN A 206 21.02 13.87 -1.75
N MET A 207 20.50 15.09 -1.90
CA MET A 207 20.93 16.23 -1.09
C MET A 207 20.63 16.05 0.41
N ASP A 208 19.46 15.50 0.74
CA ASP A 208 19.11 15.18 2.13
C ASP A 208 20.06 14.11 2.69
N LEU A 209 20.30 13.03 1.96
CA LEU A 209 21.23 11.97 2.37
C LEU A 209 22.66 12.49 2.62
N GLU A 210 23.17 13.35 1.73
CA GLU A 210 24.49 13.97 1.92
C GLU A 210 24.51 14.93 3.11
N THR A 211 23.40 15.59 3.42
CA THR A 211 23.28 16.46 4.60
C THR A 211 23.29 15.64 5.88
N LEU A 212 22.51 14.54 5.94
CA LEU A 212 22.48 13.61 7.06
C LEU A 212 23.87 12.99 7.32
N LYS A 213 24.57 12.63 6.24
CA LYS A 213 25.93 12.09 6.33
C LYS A 213 26.90 13.08 6.98
N LYS A 214 26.77 14.39 6.69
CA LYS A 214 27.58 15.44 7.33
C LYS A 214 27.26 15.61 8.82
N THR A 215 26.04 15.31 9.24
CA THR A 215 25.65 15.30 10.67
C THR A 215 25.98 13.98 11.36
N GLY A 216 26.63 13.03 10.68
CA GLY A 216 27.00 11.73 11.21
C GLY A 216 25.89 10.68 11.17
N ILE A 217 24.71 11.01 10.62
CA ILE A 217 23.59 10.08 10.45
C ILE A 217 23.75 9.39 9.09
N LYS A 218 23.80 8.07 9.10
CA LYS A 218 23.89 7.26 7.89
C LYS A 218 22.52 6.72 7.50
N ARG A 219 22.36 6.37 6.23
CA ARG A 219 21.13 5.73 5.73
C ARG A 219 20.84 4.42 6.48
N GLU A 220 21.91 3.70 6.83
CA GLU A 220 21.85 2.44 7.58
C GLU A 220 21.24 2.59 8.97
N ASP A 221 21.33 3.79 9.56
CA ASP A 221 20.78 4.07 10.89
C ASP A 221 19.24 4.07 10.86
N PHE A 222 18.62 4.32 9.70
CA PHE A 222 17.17 4.19 9.52
C PHE A 222 16.72 2.74 9.27
N TYR A 223 17.64 1.79 9.05
CA TYR A 223 17.32 0.37 8.93
C TYR A 223 17.40 -0.39 10.25
N GLN A 224 17.97 0.23 11.29
CA GLN A 224 18.04 -0.37 12.62
C GLN A 224 16.67 -0.28 13.29
N ILE A 225 16.22 -1.42 13.83
CA ILE A 225 14.97 -1.58 14.61
C ILE A 225 15.38 -1.99 16.02
#